data_AF-A0A9E3KB00-F1
#
_entry.id   AF-A0A9E3KB00-F1
#
_cell.length_a   1.000
_cell.length_b   1.000
_cell.length_c   1.000
_cell.angle_alpha   90.00
_cell.angle_beta   90.00
_cell.angle_gamma   90.00
#
_symmetry.space_group_name_H-M   'P 1'
#
loop_
_entity.id
_entity.type
_entity.pdbx_description
1 polymer ?
#
loop_
_entity_poly.entity_id
_entity_poly.type
_entity_poly.pdbx_seq_one_letter_code
_entity_poly.pdbx_strand_id
1 'polypeptide(L)' 'MRERRNSSDHTRFIRELKEKNPQMEEGQRAGRALLWDKAPLTLDEQQRGAESRVRQQAYVYQNKV' A
#
# COMPACT_ATOMS: atom_id res chain seq x y z
N MET A 1 11.30 -38.74 -4.59
CA MET A 1 11.40 -37.32 -5.01
C MET A 1 10.03 -36.69 -4.79
N ARG A 2 9.83 -35.82 -3.80
CA ARG A 2 8.50 -35.22 -3.54
C ARG A 2 8.23 -34.14 -4.59
N GLU A 3 7.22 -34.35 -5.42
CA GLU A 3 6.75 -33.40 -6.41
C GLU A 3 6.18 -32.18 -5.70
N ARG A 4 6.89 -31.04 -5.73
CA ARG A 4 6.35 -29.78 -5.23
C ARG A 4 5.33 -29.26 -6.24
N ARG A 5 4.09 -29.73 -6.14
CA ARG A 5 2.95 -29.21 -6.90
C ARG A 5 2.62 -27.79 -6.42
N ASN A 6 3.39 -26.79 -6.87
CA ASN A 6 3.20 -25.38 -6.51
C ASN A 6 2.19 -24.71 -7.44
N SER A 7 0.91 -25.02 -7.23
CA SER A 7 -0.18 -24.17 -7.67
C SER A 7 -1.38 -24.53 -6.81
N SER A 8 -1.60 -23.78 -5.73
CA SER A 8 -2.89 -23.79 -5.03
C SER A 8 -4.00 -23.43 -6.03
N ASP A 9 -5.25 -23.83 -5.77
CA ASP A 9 -6.37 -23.46 -6.64
C ASP A 9 -6.49 -21.94 -6.81
N HIS A 10 -6.07 -21.17 -5.81
CA HIS A 10 -5.93 -19.71 -5.89
C HIS A 10 -4.95 -19.26 -6.98
N THR A 11 -3.83 -19.94 -7.14
CA THR A 11 -2.84 -19.62 -8.18
C THR A 11 -3.41 -19.87 -9.57
N ARG A 12 -4.19 -20.95 -9.75
CA ARG A 12 -4.88 -21.25 -11.01
C ARG A 12 -5.93 -20.19 -11.31
N PHE A 13 -6.78 -19.87 -10.33
CA PHE A 13 -7.78 -18.82 -10.43
C PHE A 13 -7.19 -17.47 -10.83
N ILE A 14 -6.10 -17.03 -10.18
CA ILE A 14 -5.44 -15.76 -10.50
C ILE A 14 -4.88 -15.76 -11.92
N ARG A 15 -4.33 -16.89 -12.40
CA ARG A 15 -3.85 -17.00 -13.78
C ARG A 15 -5.00 -16.85 -14.78
N GLU A 16 -6.07 -17.62 -14.61
CA GLU A 16 -7.25 -17.55 -15.49
C GLU A 16 -7.89 -16.15 -15.49
N LEU A 17 -7.93 -15.49 -14.33
CA LEU A 17 -8.45 -14.13 -14.19
C LEU A 17 -7.63 -13.12 -15.01
N LYS A 18 -6.30 -13.23 -14.99
CA LYS A 18 -5.40 -12.35 -15.74
C LYS A 18 -5.45 -12.64 -17.24
N GLU A 19 -5.57 -13.89 -17.64
CA GLU A 19 -5.76 -14.28 -19.05
C GLU A 19 -7.05 -13.69 -19.63
N LYS A 20 -8.15 -13.73 -18.87
CA LYS A 20 -9.43 -13.12 -19.27
C LYS A 20 -9.41 -11.59 -19.27
N ASN A 21 -8.47 -10.97 -18.54
CA ASN A 21 -8.40 -9.51 -18.36
C ASN A 21 -6.97 -8.98 -18.59
N PRO A 22 -6.49 -8.93 -19.84
CA PRO A 22 -5.10 -8.55 -20.14
C PRO A 22 -4.73 -7.13 -19.68
N GLN A 23 -5.70 -6.21 -19.56
CA GLN A 23 -5.48 -4.84 -19.06
C GLN A 23 -5.35 -4.75 -17.53
N MET A 24 -5.66 -5.82 -16.79
CA MET A 24 -5.69 -5.80 -15.33
C MET A 24 -4.32 -5.47 -14.71
N GLU A 25 -3.22 -5.93 -15.31
CA GLU A 25 -1.86 -5.64 -14.82
C GLU A 25 -1.51 -4.16 -14.97
N GLU A 26 -1.94 -3.53 -16.06
CA GLU A 26 -1.76 -2.09 -16.26
C GLU A 26 -2.55 -1.29 -15.24
N GLY A 27 -3.83 -1.63 -15.04
CA GLY A 27 -4.67 -1.01 -14.00
C GLY A 27 -4.10 -1.19 -12.59
N GLN A 28 -3.54 -2.36 -12.28
CA GLN A 28 -2.86 -2.59 -11.01
C GLN A 28 -1.59 -1.74 -10.85
N ARG A 29 -0.79 -1.59 -11.90
CA ARG A 29 0.39 -0.71 -11.87
C ARG A 29 -0.01 0.74 -11.67
N ALA A 30 -1.00 1.23 -12.43
CA ALA A 30 -1.53 2.58 -12.30
C ALA A 30 -2.11 2.83 -10.90
N GLY A 31 -2.95 1.92 -10.39
CA GLY A 31 -3.53 2.01 -9.06
C GLY A 31 -2.49 2.00 -7.93
N ARG A 32 -1.41 1.21 -8.07
CA ARG A 32 -0.28 1.28 -7.14
C ARG A 32 0.45 2.61 -7.25
N ALA A 33 0.71 3.13 -8.45
CA ALA A 33 1.38 4.41 -8.63
C ALA A 33 0.65 5.57 -7.93
N LEU A 34 -0.69 5.60 -7.96
CA LEU A 34 -1.50 6.64 -7.31
C LEU A 34 -1.22 6.81 -5.81
N LEU A 35 -0.94 5.73 -5.09
CA LEU A 35 -0.74 5.79 -3.63
C LEU A 35 0.66 6.28 -3.25
N TRP A 36 1.62 6.17 -4.16
CA TRP A 36 3.04 6.40 -3.88
C TRP A 36 3.62 7.60 -4.63
N ASP A 37 2.87 8.21 -5.55
CA ASP A 37 3.26 9.45 -6.21
C ASP A 37 3.09 10.64 -5.26
N LYS A 38 4.05 10.78 -4.33
CA LYS A 38 4.19 11.96 -3.48
C LYS A 38 5.28 12.84 -4.08
N ALA A 39 4.92 14.06 -4.45
CA ALA A 39 5.91 15.07 -4.84
C ALA A 39 6.90 15.32 -3.68
N PRO A 40 8.17 15.63 -3.98
CA PRO A 40 9.12 16.06 -2.97
C PRO A 40 8.59 17.28 -2.20
N LEU A 41 8.63 17.22 -0.87
CA LEU A 41 8.28 18.36 -0.02
C LEU A 41 9.42 19.38 -0.02
N THR A 42 9.10 20.65 -0.23
CA THR A 42 10.05 21.76 -0.03
C THR A 42 10.47 21.85 1.44
N LEU A 43 11.62 22.48 1.72
CA LEU A 43 12.10 22.66 3.10
C LEU A 43 11.08 23.42 3.97
N ASP A 44 10.43 24.41 3.38
CA ASP A 44 9.42 25.25 4.02
C ASP A 44 8.11 24.48 4.33
N GLU A 45 7.67 23.58 3.45
CA GLU A 45 6.55 22.67 3.73
C GLU A 45 6.89 21.64 4.82
N GLN A 46 8.11 21.12 4.81
CA GLN A 46 8.56 20.20 5.86
C GLN A 46 8.55 20.89 7.23
N GLN A 47 9.03 22.13 7.28
CA GLN A 47 9.05 22.94 8.49
C GLN A 47 7.62 23.21 9.00
N ARG A 48 6.71 23.68 8.14
CA ARG A 48 5.30 23.88 8.52
C ARG A 48 4.62 22.59 8.99
N GLY A 49 4.92 21.46 8.37
CA GLY A 49 4.39 20.16 8.76
C GLY A 49 4.86 19.75 10.16
N ALA A 50 6.12 20.04 10.50
CA ALA A 50 6.65 19.82 11.84
C ALA A 50 6.00 20.75 12.88
N GLU A 51 5.84 22.04 12.55
CA GLU A 51 5.25 23.04 13.43
C GLU A 51 3.76 22.78 13.70
N SER A 52 3.03 22.24 12.72
CA SER A 52 1.59 21.94 12.84
C SER A 52 1.29 20.65 13.62
N ARG A 53 2.30 19.90 14.06
CA ARG A 53 2.11 18.57 14.64
C ARG A 53 1.55 18.64 16.07
N VAL A 54 0.31 18.17 16.24
CA VAL A 54 -0.31 18.02 17.57
C VAL A 54 0.15 16.71 18.22
N ARG A 55 0.69 16.77 19.45
CA ARG A 55 1.08 15.58 20.21
C ARG A 55 -0.18 14.78 20.60
N GLN A 56 -0.25 13.55 20.13
CA GLN A 56 -1.32 12.60 20.48
C GLN A 56 -0.87 11.76 21.68
N GLN A 57 -1.78 11.47 22.61
CA GLN A 57 -1.52 10.53 23.72
C GLN A 57 -1.34 9.11 23.14
N ALA A 58 -0.40 8.33 23.67
CA ALA A 58 -0.17 6.95 23.22
C ALA A 58 -1.42 6.06 23.36
N TYR A 59 -2.24 6.35 24.38
CA TYR A 59 -3.51 5.68 24.64
C TYR A 59 -4.59 6.74 24.92
N VAL A 60 -5.61 6.80 24.05
CA VAL A 60 -6.70 7.80 24.11
C VAL A 60 -7.43 7.79 25.46
N TYR A 61 -7.52 6.63 26.10
CA TYR A 61 -8.23 6.45 27.38
C TYR A 61 -7.31 6.44 28.61
N GLN A 62 -6.01 6.67 28.44
CA GLN A 62 -5.11 6.78 29.57
C GLN A 62 -5.36 8.13 30.27
N ASN A 63 -5.71 8.06 31.56
CA ASN A 63 -5.78 9.25 32.39
C ASN A 63 -4.40 9.91 32.46
N LYS A 64 -4.35 11.23 32.28
CA LYS A 64 -3.14 12.02 32.50
C LYS A 64 -2.85 12.00 34.00
N VAL A 65 -1.70 11.44 34.39
CA VAL A 65 -1.19 11.53 35.78
C VAL A 65 -0.65 12.93 36.01
#